data_AF-M1AXA7-F1
#
_entry.id   AF-M1AXA7-F1
#
_cell.length_a   1.000
_cell.length_b   1.000
_cell.length_c   1.000
_cell.angle_alpha   90.00
_cell.angle_beta   90.00
_cell.angle_gamma   90.00
#
_symmetry.space_group_name_H-M   'P 1'
#
loop_
_entity.id
_entity.type
_entity.pdbx_description
1 polymer ?
#
loop_
_entity_poly.entity_id
_entity_poly.type
_entity_poly.pdbx_seq_one_letter_code
_entity_poly.pdbx_strand_id
1 'polypeptide(L)'
;MPSSPKSFNAWPSSSSSSIYSRRSTVLILCSLIGVAGFMFGFIAISKQGLGSNCKYAERRSVSVVWDRTGSKASEDTGGVSDEGQKRHKVMGFVGIQTGFASTGRRRSLRQTWFPSDHQGLQKLEEATGLAFKFVIGRTSDQSKMAELRKEVAQYDDFLLLDIEEKYSKLPYKTIAFFKAAYALYDSEFYVKADDDIYLRPDRLSLLLAKERPHSQTYLGCMKKGPVFTDPKLKWYEPLGYMLGKEYFLHAYGPIYALSADVVMSLVALRNNRQVGFVQKSVIHLS
;
A
#
# COMPACT_ATOMS: atom_id res chain seq x y z
N MET A 1 -94.18 52.81 -59.67
CA MET A 1 -93.08 52.34 -60.55
C MET A 1 -92.22 53.55 -60.94
N PRO A 2 -90.90 53.41 -61.23
CA PRO A 2 -89.91 52.46 -60.71
C PRO A 2 -88.52 53.08 -60.37
N SER A 3 -87.68 52.24 -59.71
CA SER A 3 -86.22 52.02 -59.82
C SER A 3 -85.16 53.12 -59.59
N SER A 4 -84.23 52.87 -58.64
CA SER A 4 -82.81 52.54 -58.93
C SER A 4 -82.09 52.01 -57.66
N PRO A 5 -81.15 51.04 -57.72
CA PRO A 5 -80.64 50.30 -56.57
C PRO A 5 -79.34 50.89 -55.99
N LYS A 6 -79.07 50.63 -54.71
CA LYS A 6 -77.76 50.91 -54.08
C LYS A 6 -77.11 49.61 -53.62
N SER A 7 -75.94 49.32 -54.21
CA SER A 7 -75.01 48.26 -53.80
C SER A 7 -74.03 48.81 -52.75
N PHE A 8 -73.82 48.07 -51.65
CA PHE A 8 -72.67 48.27 -50.77
C PHE A 8 -71.90 46.95 -50.66
N ASN A 9 -70.62 47.01 -50.99
CA ASN A 9 -69.67 45.91 -50.93
C ASN A 9 -69.21 45.67 -49.48
N ALA A 10 -69.18 44.42 -49.04
CA ALA A 10 -68.52 44.01 -47.81
C ALA A 10 -67.03 43.76 -48.06
N TRP A 11 -66.17 44.34 -47.21
CA TRP A 11 -64.73 44.04 -47.15
C TRP A 11 -64.52 42.79 -46.30
N PRO A 12 -63.70 41.80 -46.70
CA PRO A 12 -63.35 40.69 -45.82
C PRO A 12 -62.34 41.13 -44.76
N SER A 13 -62.68 40.94 -43.48
CA SER A 13 -61.72 41.00 -42.37
C SER A 13 -60.99 39.66 -42.23
N SER A 14 -59.70 39.70 -42.47
CA SER A 14 -58.76 38.59 -42.40
C SER A 14 -58.46 38.13 -40.96
N SER A 15 -58.74 36.85 -40.70
CA SER A 15 -57.94 35.89 -39.91
C SER A 15 -57.33 36.32 -38.56
N SER A 16 -58.04 36.04 -37.45
CA SER A 16 -57.46 35.98 -36.10
C SER A 16 -56.96 34.57 -35.69
N SER A 17 -57.10 33.57 -36.56
CA SER A 17 -56.82 32.15 -36.26
C SER A 17 -55.32 31.78 -36.25
N SER A 18 -54.44 32.59 -36.82
CA SER A 18 -53.00 32.26 -36.94
C SER A 18 -52.20 32.48 -35.64
N ILE A 19 -52.68 33.30 -34.72
CA ILE A 19 -51.90 33.72 -33.54
C ILE A 19 -52.06 32.73 -32.37
N TYR A 20 -53.23 32.11 -32.22
CA TYR A 20 -53.48 31.12 -31.18
C TYR A 20 -52.76 29.78 -31.43
N SER A 21 -52.66 29.34 -32.69
CA SER A 21 -51.98 28.09 -33.07
C SER A 21 -50.46 28.13 -32.82
N ARG A 22 -49.81 29.27 -33.10
CA ARG A 22 -48.37 29.47 -32.86
C ARG A 22 -48.00 29.53 -31.37
N ARG A 23 -48.85 30.08 -30.51
CA ARG A 23 -48.60 30.11 -29.06
C ARG A 23 -48.72 28.71 -28.43
N SER A 24 -49.70 27.92 -28.88
CA SER A 24 -49.90 26.55 -28.40
C SER A 24 -48.73 25.63 -28.77
N THR A 25 -48.24 25.71 -30.02
CA THR A 25 -47.10 24.92 -30.49
C THR A 25 -45.79 25.27 -29.78
N VAL A 26 -45.55 26.55 -29.46
CA VAL A 26 -44.38 26.97 -28.68
C VAL A 26 -44.43 26.43 -27.25
N LEU A 27 -45.60 26.46 -26.60
CA LEU A 27 -45.76 25.92 -25.23
C LEU A 27 -45.58 24.41 -25.17
N ILE A 28 -46.07 23.68 -26.18
CA ILE A 28 -45.85 22.23 -26.31
C ILE A 28 -44.36 21.93 -26.52
N LEU A 29 -43.68 22.69 -27.40
CA LEU A 29 -42.24 22.50 -27.65
C LEU A 29 -41.41 22.79 -26.38
N CYS A 30 -41.70 23.86 -25.66
CA CYS A 30 -41.03 24.18 -24.40
C CYS A 30 -41.25 23.11 -23.32
N SER A 31 -42.45 22.54 -23.26
CA SER A 31 -42.77 21.47 -22.31
C SER A 31 -42.02 20.17 -22.65
N LEU A 32 -41.91 19.82 -23.93
CA LEU A 32 -41.14 18.66 -24.40
C LEU A 32 -39.64 18.82 -24.12
N ILE A 33 -39.09 20.02 -24.30
CA ILE A 33 -37.68 20.32 -23.97
C ILE A 33 -37.45 20.21 -22.46
N GLY A 34 -38.38 20.72 -21.64
CA GLY A 34 -38.32 20.62 -20.18
C GLY A 34 -38.36 19.17 -19.69
N VAL A 35 -39.26 18.35 -20.22
CA VAL A 35 -39.36 16.92 -19.89
C VAL A 35 -38.12 16.16 -20.36
N ALA A 36 -37.60 16.43 -21.56
CA ALA A 36 -36.37 15.83 -22.05
C ALA A 36 -35.17 16.18 -21.15
N GLY A 37 -35.03 17.45 -20.75
CA GLY A 37 -33.98 17.90 -19.82
C GLY A 37 -34.07 17.22 -18.45
N PHE A 38 -35.29 17.03 -17.93
CA PHE A 38 -35.51 16.34 -16.66
C PHE A 38 -35.18 14.84 -16.74
N MET A 39 -35.53 14.18 -17.85
CA MET A 39 -35.17 12.78 -18.10
C MET A 39 -33.67 12.61 -18.29
N PHE A 40 -33.00 13.51 -19.01
CA PHE A 40 -31.53 13.52 -19.14
C PHE A 40 -30.85 13.77 -17.78
N GLY A 41 -31.39 14.66 -16.95
CA GLY A 41 -30.93 14.89 -15.57
C GLY A 41 -31.08 13.66 -14.69
N PHE A 42 -32.24 12.99 -14.73
CA PHE A 42 -32.48 11.74 -14.00
C PHE A 42 -31.58 10.60 -14.48
N ILE A 43 -31.33 10.48 -15.79
CA ILE A 43 -30.40 9.48 -16.34
C ILE A 43 -28.96 9.81 -15.95
N ALA A 44 -28.55 11.08 -15.92
CA ALA A 44 -27.22 11.48 -15.48
C ALA A 44 -27.00 11.21 -13.98
N ILE A 45 -27.99 11.48 -13.13
CA ILE A 45 -27.95 11.19 -11.69
C ILE A 45 -28.05 9.68 -11.43
N SER A 46 -28.87 8.95 -12.19
CA SER A 46 -28.97 7.48 -12.12
C SER A 46 -27.67 6.79 -12.55
N LYS A 47 -26.96 7.32 -13.56
CA LYS A 47 -25.65 6.81 -13.98
C LYS A 47 -24.52 7.14 -12.99
N GLN A 48 -24.66 8.14 -12.13
CA GLN A 48 -23.74 8.35 -11.00
C GLN A 48 -23.94 7.30 -9.89
N GLY A 49 -25.11 6.64 -9.83
CA GLY A 49 -25.42 5.56 -8.89
C GLY A 49 -25.15 4.14 -9.41
N LEU A 50 -24.84 3.97 -10.70
CA LEU A 50 -24.64 2.66 -11.33
C LEU A 50 -23.41 2.69 -12.26
N GLY A 51 -22.21 2.47 -11.72
CA GLY A 51 -21.05 2.24 -12.57
C GLY A 51 -19.66 2.55 -12.05
N SER A 52 -19.35 2.34 -10.76
CA SER A 52 -17.99 1.91 -10.45
C SER A 52 -17.96 0.39 -10.60
N ASN A 53 -17.41 -0.08 -11.72
CA ASN A 53 -16.87 -1.43 -11.78
C ASN A 53 -15.96 -1.58 -10.54
N CYS A 54 -16.43 -2.30 -9.52
CA CYS A 54 -15.54 -2.92 -8.57
C CYS A 54 -14.74 -3.94 -9.37
N LYS A 55 -13.68 -3.48 -10.05
CA LYS A 55 -12.50 -4.31 -10.18
C LYS A 55 -12.22 -4.71 -8.74
N TYR A 56 -12.36 -6.00 -8.42
CA TYR A 56 -11.90 -6.54 -7.16
C TYR A 56 -10.48 -6.03 -6.98
N ALA A 57 -10.31 -5.00 -6.15
CA ALA A 57 -9.00 -4.47 -5.87
C ALA A 57 -8.25 -5.63 -5.23
N GLU A 58 -7.20 -6.09 -5.91
CA GLU A 58 -6.42 -7.22 -5.43
C GLU A 58 -5.96 -6.90 -4.01
N ARG A 59 -6.22 -7.83 -3.07
CA ARG A 59 -5.91 -7.63 -1.66
C ARG A 59 -4.42 -7.31 -1.52
N ARG A 60 -4.14 -6.18 -0.90
CA ARG A 60 -2.80 -5.62 -0.73
C ARG A 60 -2.13 -6.12 0.55
N SER A 61 -2.88 -6.46 1.60
CA SER A 61 -2.31 -7.01 2.81
C SER A 61 -2.01 -8.50 2.65
N VAL A 62 -0.82 -8.91 3.09
CA VAL A 62 -0.37 -10.30 2.99
C VAL A 62 0.01 -10.82 4.36
N SER A 63 -0.40 -12.06 4.66
CA SER A 63 0.02 -12.77 5.86
C SER A 63 0.98 -13.89 5.49
N VAL A 64 2.14 -13.93 6.13
CA VAL A 64 3.17 -14.94 5.88
C VAL A 64 3.29 -15.86 7.09
N VAL A 65 2.98 -17.13 6.86
CA VAL A 65 3.15 -18.22 7.83
C VAL A 65 4.33 -19.06 7.36
N TRP A 66 5.33 -19.25 8.22
CA TRP A 66 6.48 -20.10 7.91
C TRP A 66 6.20 -21.51 8.47
N ASP A 67 6.18 -22.52 7.61
CA ASP A 67 6.06 -23.91 8.07
C ASP A 67 7.21 -24.27 9.01
N ARG A 68 6.86 -24.76 10.20
CA ARG A 68 7.80 -25.11 11.27
C ARG A 68 8.31 -26.55 11.18
N THR A 69 7.97 -27.29 10.14
CA THR A 69 8.32 -28.70 9.99
C THR A 69 9.57 -28.87 9.13
N GLY A 70 10.65 -29.31 9.79
CA GLY A 70 11.78 -29.91 9.08
C GLY A 70 11.36 -31.19 8.37
N SER A 71 11.81 -31.33 7.12
CA SER A 71 11.95 -32.56 6.33
C SER A 71 11.18 -33.79 6.82
N LYS A 72 10.00 -34.01 6.26
CA LYS A 72 9.53 -35.37 5.96
C LYS A 72 9.11 -35.40 4.50
N ALA A 73 9.93 -36.07 3.69
CA ALA A 73 9.51 -36.56 2.40
C ALA A 73 8.41 -37.59 2.62
N SER A 74 7.24 -37.35 2.05
CA SER A 74 6.24 -38.37 1.79
C SER A 74 5.78 -38.14 0.36
N GLU A 75 6.31 -38.99 -0.49
CA GLU A 75 5.98 -39.24 -1.87
C GLU A 75 4.57 -39.83 -1.92
N ASP A 76 3.59 -39.11 -2.49
CA ASP A 76 2.61 -39.70 -3.40
C ASP A 76 1.92 -38.63 -4.27
N THR A 77 1.58 -39.11 -5.45
CA THR A 77 1.26 -38.54 -6.75
C THR A 77 0.15 -37.49 -6.86
N GLY A 78 0.42 -36.49 -7.70
CA GLY A 78 -0.55 -35.54 -8.23
C GLY A 78 0.16 -34.34 -8.84
N GLY A 79 0.51 -34.43 -10.13
CA GLY A 79 1.24 -33.39 -10.85
C GLY A 79 0.55 -32.03 -10.74
N VAL A 80 1.14 -31.14 -9.93
CA VAL A 80 0.87 -29.71 -9.94
C VAL A 80 2.04 -29.09 -10.68
N SER A 81 1.75 -28.57 -11.87
CA SER A 81 2.65 -27.72 -12.63
C SER A 81 3.23 -26.62 -11.75
N ASP A 82 4.56 -26.54 -11.77
CA ASP A 82 5.38 -25.44 -11.26
C ASP A 82 5.05 -24.14 -12.01
N GLU A 83 3.85 -23.58 -11.80
CA GLU A 83 3.61 -22.17 -12.07
C GLU A 83 4.18 -21.39 -10.89
N GLY A 84 5.49 -21.14 -10.95
CA GLY A 84 6.19 -20.28 -10.01
C GLY A 84 5.42 -18.96 -9.87
N GLN A 85 4.82 -18.73 -8.69
CA GLN A 85 4.06 -17.52 -8.41
C GLN A 85 4.91 -16.31 -8.79
N LYS A 86 4.44 -15.56 -9.80
CA LYS A 86 5.16 -14.41 -10.33
C LYS A 86 5.23 -13.32 -9.25
N ARG A 87 6.41 -13.16 -8.64
CA ARG A 87 6.70 -12.13 -7.63
C ARG A 87 6.36 -10.74 -8.17
N HIS A 88 5.79 -9.88 -7.32
CA HIS A 88 5.40 -8.53 -7.73
C HIS A 88 6.64 -7.66 -7.96
N LYS A 89 6.79 -7.10 -9.17
CA LYS A 89 8.01 -6.38 -9.57
C LYS A 89 7.94 -4.90 -9.22
N VAL A 90 8.90 -4.41 -8.43
CA VAL A 90 9.02 -3.00 -8.01
C VAL A 90 10.49 -2.61 -7.87
N MET A 91 10.84 -1.32 -7.99
CA MET A 91 12.21 -0.87 -7.76
C MET A 91 12.62 -1.05 -6.30
N GLY A 92 11.73 -0.76 -5.35
CA GLY A 92 12.01 -0.93 -3.92
C GLY A 92 10.81 -1.41 -3.12
N PHE A 93 11.03 -2.25 -2.12
CA PHE A 93 10.00 -2.62 -1.14
C PHE A 93 10.33 -2.01 0.23
N VAL A 94 9.44 -1.15 0.75
CA VAL A 94 9.60 -0.43 2.01
C VAL A 94 8.70 -1.05 3.09
N GLY A 95 9.33 -1.67 4.08
CA GLY A 95 8.66 -2.19 5.27
C GLY A 95 8.80 -1.29 6.47
N ILE A 96 7.69 -0.69 6.89
CA ILE A 96 7.61 0.16 8.09
C ILE A 96 7.38 -0.74 9.31
N GLN A 97 8.41 -0.93 10.13
CA GLN A 97 8.36 -1.76 11.33
C GLN A 97 7.50 -1.08 12.40
N THR A 98 6.39 -1.73 12.77
CA THR A 98 5.41 -1.19 13.72
C THR A 98 4.96 -2.24 14.73
N GLY A 99 4.35 -1.82 15.84
CA GLY A 99 3.85 -2.73 16.89
C GLY A 99 2.44 -2.41 17.35
N PHE A 100 1.92 -3.22 18.27
CA PHE A 100 0.56 -3.04 18.81
C PHE A 100 0.39 -1.73 19.61
N ALA A 101 1.46 -1.18 20.17
CA ALA A 101 1.43 0.13 20.85
C ALA A 101 1.45 1.33 19.88
N SER A 102 1.68 1.09 18.59
CA SER A 102 1.97 2.14 17.60
C SER A 102 0.77 2.57 16.75
N THR A 103 -0.47 2.26 17.15
CA THR A 103 -1.68 2.63 16.39
C THR A 103 -1.75 4.14 16.11
N GLY A 104 -1.35 4.97 17.09
CA GLY A 104 -1.25 6.42 16.91
C GLY A 104 -0.22 6.82 15.85
N ARG A 105 0.96 6.17 15.85
CA ARG A 105 2.03 6.44 14.86
C ARG A 105 1.60 6.05 13.45
N ARG A 106 1.00 4.87 13.27
CA ARG A 106 0.44 4.47 11.96
C ARG A 106 -0.58 5.46 11.44
N ARG A 107 -1.46 5.98 12.30
CA ARG A 107 -2.40 7.05 11.95
C ARG A 107 -1.68 8.33 11.50
N SER A 108 -0.65 8.77 12.23
CA SER A 108 0.14 9.95 11.87
C SER A 108 0.86 9.79 10.54
N LEU A 109 1.44 8.62 10.27
CA LEU A 109 2.05 8.28 8.98
C LEU A 109 1.01 8.36 7.84
N ARG A 110 -0.18 7.82 8.07
CA ARG A 110 -1.31 7.88 7.14
C ARG A 110 -1.83 9.27 6.82
N GLN A 111 -1.75 10.17 7.79
CA GLN A 111 -2.14 11.58 7.64
C GLN A 111 -1.02 12.44 7.02
N THR A 112 0.15 11.87 6.76
CA THR A 112 1.32 12.61 6.28
C THR A 112 1.90 12.03 4.99
N TRP A 113 2.78 11.04 5.08
CA TRP A 113 3.60 10.59 3.95
C TRP A 113 3.28 9.17 3.44
N PHE A 114 2.41 8.42 4.11
CA PHE A 114 2.01 7.06 3.72
C PHE A 114 0.48 6.95 3.59
N PRO A 115 -0.12 7.35 2.45
CA PRO A 115 -1.57 7.53 2.31
C PRO A 115 -2.42 6.33 2.77
N SER A 116 -3.51 6.61 3.48
CA SER A 116 -4.44 5.60 4.00
C SER A 116 -5.37 4.99 2.96
N ASP A 117 -5.67 5.71 1.89
CA ASP A 117 -6.61 5.24 0.88
C ASP A 117 -5.89 4.52 -0.26
N HIS A 118 -6.54 3.52 -0.83
CA HIS A 118 -5.97 2.69 -1.89
C HIS A 118 -5.48 3.51 -3.09
N GLN A 119 -6.21 4.57 -3.47
CA GLN A 119 -5.87 5.36 -4.64
C GLN A 119 -4.64 6.26 -4.38
N GLY A 120 -4.58 6.90 -3.22
CA GLY A 120 -3.44 7.70 -2.78
C GLY A 120 -2.18 6.85 -2.65
N LEU A 121 -2.30 5.66 -2.07
CA LEU A 121 -1.18 4.74 -1.96
C LEU A 121 -0.72 4.23 -3.33
N GLN A 122 -1.65 3.83 -4.20
CA GLN A 122 -1.30 3.40 -5.57
C GLN A 122 -0.57 4.51 -6.34
N LYS A 123 -1.05 5.75 -6.27
CA LYS A 123 -0.39 6.90 -6.91
C LYS A 123 1.02 7.11 -6.37
N LEU A 124 1.21 6.99 -5.06
CA LEU A 124 2.54 7.08 -4.44
C LEU A 124 3.48 6.00 -4.96
N GLU A 125 3.00 4.76 -5.02
CA GLU A 125 3.80 3.61 -5.47
C GLU A 125 4.15 3.71 -6.96
N GLU A 126 3.19 4.10 -7.81
CA GLU A 126 3.42 4.33 -9.24
C GLU A 126 4.40 5.47 -9.50
N ALA A 127 4.27 6.58 -8.76
CA ALA A 127 5.13 7.75 -8.92
C ALA A 127 6.58 7.51 -8.46
N THR A 128 6.79 6.62 -7.48
CA THR A 128 8.10 6.38 -6.88
C THR A 128 8.75 5.07 -7.31
N GLY A 129 7.98 4.13 -7.87
CA GLY A 129 8.41 2.76 -8.12
C GLY A 129 8.62 1.93 -6.84
N LEU A 130 8.15 2.42 -5.69
CA LEU A 130 8.30 1.79 -4.39
C LEU A 130 6.97 1.16 -3.96
N ALA A 131 7.00 0.00 -3.31
CA ALA A 131 5.85 -0.55 -2.60
C ALA A 131 5.99 -0.32 -1.08
N PHE A 132 4.89 -0.04 -0.39
CA PHE A 132 4.90 0.25 1.06
C PHE A 132 4.00 -0.70 1.84
N LYS A 133 4.49 -1.21 2.98
CA LYS A 133 3.70 -2.00 3.94
C LYS A 133 4.07 -1.70 5.38
N PHE A 134 3.07 -1.63 6.25
CA PHE A 134 3.28 -1.76 7.69
C PHE A 134 3.63 -3.21 8.03
N VAL A 135 4.75 -3.43 8.70
CA VAL A 135 5.24 -4.76 9.07
C VAL A 135 5.00 -4.99 10.55
N ILE A 136 4.15 -5.96 10.86
CA ILE A 136 3.76 -6.29 12.22
C ILE A 136 3.67 -7.81 12.40
N GLY A 137 4.12 -8.28 13.55
CA GLY A 137 3.95 -9.65 14.01
C GLY A 137 2.57 -9.89 14.64
N ARG A 138 2.49 -10.92 15.47
CA ARG A 138 1.29 -11.30 16.23
C ARG A 138 1.48 -11.15 17.73
N THR A 139 0.39 -11.19 18.45
CA THR A 139 0.36 -11.28 19.92
C THR A 139 -0.62 -12.38 20.35
N SER A 140 -0.45 -12.91 21.56
CA SER A 140 -1.42 -13.82 22.18
C SER A 140 -2.67 -13.09 22.71
N ASP A 141 -2.60 -11.77 22.85
CA ASP A 141 -3.71 -10.92 23.26
C ASP A 141 -4.78 -10.85 22.15
N GLN A 142 -5.90 -11.53 22.38
CA GLN A 142 -6.99 -11.64 21.41
C GLN A 142 -7.66 -10.30 21.11
N SER A 143 -7.72 -9.39 22.08
CA SER A 143 -8.32 -8.06 21.89
C SER A 143 -7.48 -7.23 20.93
N LYS A 144 -6.16 -7.18 21.16
CA LYS A 144 -5.21 -6.50 20.26
C LYS A 144 -5.21 -7.10 18.86
N MET A 145 -5.30 -8.43 18.75
CA MET A 145 -5.43 -9.08 17.44
C MET A 145 -6.75 -8.76 16.75
N ALA A 146 -7.86 -8.61 17.48
CA ALA A 146 -9.14 -8.20 16.91
C ALA A 146 -9.12 -6.75 16.40
N GLU A 147 -8.50 -5.84 17.14
CA GLU A 147 -8.28 -4.45 16.71
C GLU A 147 -7.40 -4.39 15.45
N LEU A 148 -6.30 -5.14 15.41
CA LEU A 148 -5.44 -5.21 14.23
C LEU A 148 -6.21 -5.74 13.01
N ARG A 149 -7.05 -6.77 13.16
CA ARG A 149 -7.87 -7.28 12.05
C ARG A 149 -8.83 -6.23 11.50
N LYS A 150 -9.43 -5.40 12.37
CA LYS A 150 -10.27 -4.28 11.94
C LYS A 150 -9.46 -3.25 11.15
N GLU A 151 -8.26 -2.92 11.63
CA GLU A 151 -7.37 -1.97 10.94
C GLU A 151 -6.90 -2.51 9.57
N VAL A 152 -6.52 -3.79 9.49
CA VAL A 152 -6.16 -4.46 8.23
C VAL A 152 -7.32 -4.45 7.25
N ALA A 153 -8.54 -4.75 7.71
CA ALA A 153 -9.73 -4.71 6.86
C ALA A 153 -10.07 -3.29 6.39
N GLN A 154 -9.69 -2.26 7.15
CA GLN A 154 -9.96 -0.87 6.82
C GLN A 154 -8.98 -0.29 5.80
N TYR A 155 -7.67 -0.57 5.94
CA TYR A 155 -6.62 0.12 5.17
C TYR A 155 -5.88 -0.78 4.17
N ASP A 156 -5.92 -2.10 4.35
CA ASP A 156 -5.30 -3.09 3.48
C ASP A 156 -3.81 -2.82 3.14
N ASP A 157 -3.04 -2.30 4.10
CA ASP A 157 -1.67 -1.82 3.92
C ASP A 157 -0.61 -2.59 4.76
N PHE A 158 -0.90 -3.83 5.17
CA PHE A 158 -0.05 -4.59 6.10
C PHE A 158 0.68 -5.79 5.48
N LEU A 159 1.89 -6.04 5.97
CA LEU A 159 2.58 -7.33 5.90
C LEU A 159 2.59 -7.95 7.31
N LEU A 160 1.79 -9.01 7.49
CA LEU A 160 1.62 -9.71 8.75
C LEU A 160 2.62 -10.89 8.82
N LEU A 161 3.44 -10.92 9.86
CA LEU A 161 4.45 -11.95 10.08
C LEU A 161 4.02 -12.92 11.20
N ASP A 162 4.27 -14.22 11.03
CA ASP A 162 4.14 -15.22 12.11
C ASP A 162 5.30 -15.16 13.11
N ILE A 163 5.49 -14.00 13.75
CA ILE A 163 6.44 -13.78 14.84
C ILE A 163 5.73 -13.05 15.98
N GLU A 164 5.97 -13.50 17.21
CA GLU A 164 5.46 -12.82 18.39
C GLU A 164 6.14 -11.46 18.59
N GLU A 165 5.34 -10.39 18.69
CA GLU A 165 5.80 -9.02 18.94
C GLU A 165 6.38 -8.88 20.35
N LYS A 166 7.70 -8.78 20.41
CA LYS A 166 8.47 -8.47 21.63
C LYS A 166 9.70 -7.66 21.24
N TYR A 167 10.12 -6.75 22.12
CA TYR A 167 11.33 -5.96 21.91
C TYR A 167 12.58 -6.85 21.71
N SER A 168 12.75 -7.87 22.53
CA SER A 168 13.84 -8.86 22.39
C SER A 168 13.80 -9.68 21.10
N LYS A 169 12.68 -9.62 20.35
CA LYS A 169 12.49 -10.34 19.08
C LYS A 169 12.63 -9.45 17.84
N LEU A 170 12.97 -8.17 17.98
CA LEU A 170 13.17 -7.26 16.84
C LEU A 170 14.18 -7.78 15.78
N PRO A 171 15.31 -8.41 16.14
CA PRO A 171 16.20 -9.02 15.15
C PRO A 171 15.51 -10.12 14.32
N TYR A 172 14.74 -11.00 14.98
CA TYR A 172 14.02 -12.07 14.30
C TYR A 172 12.91 -11.53 13.40
N LYS A 173 12.20 -10.49 13.85
CA LYS A 173 11.22 -9.77 13.04
C LYS A 173 11.86 -9.18 11.78
N THR A 174 13.04 -8.57 11.93
CA THR A 174 13.79 -7.99 10.81
C THR A 174 14.20 -9.03 9.78
N ILE A 175 14.72 -10.19 10.23
CA ILE A 175 15.07 -11.30 9.32
C ILE A 175 13.81 -11.84 8.62
N ALA A 176 12.71 -12.03 9.35
CA ALA A 176 11.46 -12.52 8.77
C ALA A 176 10.84 -11.52 7.80
N PHE A 177 10.96 -10.22 8.05
CA PHE A 177 10.59 -9.17 7.12
C PHE A 177 11.33 -9.33 5.79
N PHE A 178 12.67 -9.41 5.82
CA PHE A 178 13.45 -9.56 4.58
C PHE A 178 13.14 -10.87 3.87
N LYS A 179 12.95 -11.98 4.59
CA LYS A 179 12.51 -13.26 4.01
C LYS A 179 11.15 -13.15 3.32
N ALA A 180 10.17 -12.57 4.00
CA ALA A 180 8.82 -12.39 3.47
C ALA A 180 8.81 -11.46 2.26
N ALA A 181 9.47 -10.31 2.36
CA ALA A 181 9.56 -9.33 1.30
C ALA A 181 10.25 -9.92 0.06
N TYR A 182 11.36 -10.64 0.24
CA TYR A 182 12.06 -11.30 -0.87
C TYR A 182 11.18 -12.36 -1.55
N ALA A 183 10.43 -13.16 -0.78
CA ALA A 183 9.54 -14.17 -1.33
C ALA A 183 8.35 -13.59 -2.12
N LEU A 184 7.84 -12.41 -1.71
CA LEU A 184 6.64 -11.80 -2.30
C LEU A 184 6.94 -10.81 -3.44
N TYR A 185 8.05 -10.08 -3.34
CA TYR A 185 8.38 -8.99 -4.24
C TYR A 185 9.70 -9.25 -4.94
N ASP A 186 9.72 -9.11 -6.27
CA ASP A 186 10.93 -9.06 -7.08
C ASP A 186 11.40 -7.60 -7.12
N SER A 187 12.31 -7.26 -6.20
CA SER A 187 12.72 -5.88 -5.99
C SER A 187 14.22 -5.71 -5.99
N GLU A 188 14.70 -4.60 -6.56
CA GLU A 188 16.11 -4.23 -6.59
C GLU A 188 16.63 -3.88 -5.19
N PHE A 189 15.75 -3.31 -4.34
CA PHE A 189 16.08 -2.93 -2.97
C PHE A 189 14.97 -3.26 -1.97
N TYR A 190 15.36 -3.64 -0.76
CA TYR A 190 14.46 -3.84 0.37
C TYR A 190 14.85 -2.89 1.50
N VAL A 191 13.88 -2.08 1.95
CA VAL A 191 14.09 -0.99 2.90
C VAL A 191 13.37 -1.30 4.20
N LYS A 192 14.10 -1.30 5.31
CA LYS A 192 13.54 -1.29 6.65
C LYS A 192 13.46 0.15 7.13
N ALA A 193 12.28 0.57 7.59
CA ALA A 193 12.05 1.88 8.21
C ALA A 193 11.30 1.71 9.53
N ASP A 194 11.54 2.57 10.52
CA ASP A 194 10.77 2.60 11.76
C ASP A 194 9.51 3.47 11.63
N ASP A 195 8.52 3.27 12.49
CA ASP A 195 7.24 3.99 12.44
C ASP A 195 7.25 5.36 13.14
N ASP A 196 8.41 5.81 13.65
CA ASP A 196 8.61 7.12 14.27
C ASP A 196 9.56 8.04 13.49
N ILE A 197 9.67 7.84 12.17
CA ILE A 197 10.37 8.73 11.27
C ILE A 197 9.42 9.46 10.31
N TYR A 198 9.91 10.58 9.76
CA TYR A 198 9.35 11.18 8.57
C TYR A 198 10.18 10.77 7.34
N LEU A 199 9.56 10.09 6.39
CA LEU A 199 10.20 9.68 5.14
C LEU A 199 9.76 10.60 4.00
N ARG A 200 10.69 10.88 3.08
CA ARG A 200 10.41 11.51 1.78
C ARG A 200 10.52 10.46 0.67
N PRO A 201 9.40 9.84 0.23
CA PRO A 201 9.41 8.75 -0.74
C PRO A 201 10.07 9.10 -2.08
N ASP A 202 9.89 10.34 -2.54
CA ASP A 202 10.51 10.88 -3.75
C ASP A 202 12.05 10.84 -3.66
N ARG A 203 12.60 11.26 -2.51
CA ARG A 203 14.05 11.28 -2.29
C ARG A 203 14.62 9.89 -2.08
N LEU A 204 13.88 9.02 -1.41
CA LEU A 204 14.26 7.62 -1.30
C LEU A 204 14.31 6.96 -2.68
N SER A 205 13.30 7.19 -3.52
CA SER A 205 13.25 6.65 -4.88
C SER A 205 14.47 7.08 -5.71
N LEU A 206 14.80 8.38 -5.70
CA LEU A 206 15.98 8.89 -6.41
C LEU A 206 17.30 8.31 -5.87
N LEU A 207 17.43 8.15 -4.56
CA LEU A 207 18.61 7.53 -3.95
C LEU A 207 18.77 6.08 -4.39
N LEU A 208 17.71 5.28 -4.33
CA LEU A 208 17.76 3.87 -4.74
C LEU A 208 18.05 3.75 -6.24
N ALA A 209 17.43 4.59 -7.07
CA ALA A 209 17.69 4.64 -8.50
C ALA A 209 19.16 4.92 -8.84
N LYS A 210 19.82 5.81 -8.07
CA LYS A 210 21.24 6.13 -8.21
C LYS A 210 22.13 4.93 -7.85
N GLU A 211 21.76 4.16 -6.83
CA GLU A 211 22.58 3.06 -6.31
C GLU A 211 22.34 1.72 -7.03
N ARG A 212 21.38 1.63 -7.96
CA ARG A 212 21.09 0.41 -8.75
C ARG A 212 22.30 -0.29 -9.37
N PRO A 213 23.33 0.41 -9.90
CA PRO A 213 24.49 -0.26 -10.51
C PRO A 213 25.30 -1.10 -9.52
N HIS A 214 25.14 -0.89 -8.21
CA HIS A 214 25.91 -1.55 -7.16
C HIS A 214 25.10 -2.70 -6.56
N SER A 215 25.40 -3.93 -6.96
CA SER A 215 24.60 -5.10 -6.58
C SER A 215 24.77 -5.54 -5.12
N GLN A 216 25.85 -5.14 -4.43
CA GLN A 216 26.14 -5.46 -3.02
C GLN A 216 26.01 -4.23 -2.11
N THR A 217 24.84 -3.60 -2.16
CA THR A 217 24.60 -2.30 -1.52
C THR A 217 23.94 -2.45 -0.16
N TYR A 218 24.56 -1.85 0.85
CA TYR A 218 24.00 -1.63 2.19
C TYR A 218 24.04 -0.13 2.50
N LEU A 219 22.87 0.53 2.46
CA LEU A 219 22.74 1.97 2.64
C LEU A 219 22.08 2.30 3.97
N GLY A 220 22.61 3.32 4.62
CA GLY A 220 22.00 3.95 5.78
C GLY A 220 22.96 4.95 6.39
N CYS A 221 22.59 5.52 7.53
CA CYS A 221 23.52 6.32 8.32
C CYS A 221 24.51 5.38 9.01
N MET A 222 25.64 5.11 8.38
CA MET A 222 26.62 4.14 8.86
C MET A 222 27.33 4.67 10.11
N LYS A 223 27.37 3.86 11.16
CA LYS A 223 28.01 4.18 12.44
C LYS A 223 28.83 3.01 12.97
N LYS A 224 29.75 3.36 13.87
CA LYS A 224 30.43 2.45 14.80
C LYS A 224 30.31 3.04 16.20
N GLY A 225 30.48 2.19 17.21
CA GLY A 225 30.39 2.62 18.59
C GLY A 225 30.79 1.50 19.55
N PRO A 226 30.94 1.84 20.85
CA PRO A 226 31.38 0.88 21.86
C PRO A 226 30.34 -0.23 22.04
N VAL A 227 30.81 -1.44 22.30
CA VAL A 227 29.96 -2.53 22.76
C VAL A 227 29.64 -2.29 24.23
N PHE A 228 28.35 -2.23 24.56
CA PHE A 228 27.91 -1.97 25.92
C PHE A 228 27.93 -3.26 26.74
N THR A 229 28.94 -3.44 27.58
CA THR A 229 29.10 -4.64 28.42
C THR A 229 28.58 -4.48 29.85
N ASP A 230 28.01 -3.33 30.21
CA ASP A 230 27.38 -3.10 31.51
C ASP A 230 25.90 -3.51 31.47
N PRO A 231 25.46 -4.50 32.29
CA PRO A 231 24.07 -4.95 32.36
C PRO A 231 23.03 -3.87 32.70
N LYS A 232 23.47 -2.73 33.26
CA LYS A 232 22.58 -1.61 33.61
C LYS A 232 22.26 -0.70 32.43
N LEU A 233 23.01 -0.81 31.33
CA LEU A 233 22.79 0.01 30.15
C LEU A 233 21.68 -0.60 29.29
N LYS A 234 20.84 0.28 28.71
CA LYS A 234 19.71 -0.11 27.82
C LYS A 234 20.12 -1.08 26.71
N TRP A 235 21.35 -0.93 26.22
CA TRP A 235 21.90 -1.66 25.08
C TRP A 235 22.91 -2.72 25.47
N TYR A 236 22.83 -3.24 26.70
CA TYR A 236 23.72 -4.29 27.19
C TYR A 236 23.77 -5.48 26.22
N GLU A 237 24.98 -5.83 25.82
CA GLU A 237 25.27 -6.96 24.95
C GLU A 237 25.86 -8.12 25.77
N PRO A 238 25.07 -9.15 26.11
CA PRO A 238 25.53 -10.27 26.92
C PRO A 238 26.68 -11.05 26.27
N LEU A 239 26.81 -10.95 24.94
CA LEU A 239 27.86 -11.60 24.16
C LEU A 239 28.98 -10.63 23.77
N GLY A 240 29.13 -9.52 24.48
CA GLY A 240 30.08 -8.46 24.12
C GLY A 240 31.54 -8.94 24.05
N TYR A 241 31.90 -9.95 24.84
CA TYR A 241 33.22 -10.61 24.78
C TYR A 241 33.55 -11.21 23.40
N MET A 242 32.54 -11.55 22.59
CA MET A 242 32.73 -12.06 21.22
C MET A 242 32.81 -10.96 20.17
N LEU A 243 32.30 -9.76 20.46
CA LEU A 243 32.28 -8.62 19.53
C LEU A 243 33.53 -7.74 19.69
N GLY A 244 34.17 -7.78 20.86
CA GLY A 244 35.30 -6.91 21.18
C GLY A 244 34.84 -5.57 21.74
N LYS A 245 35.65 -4.54 21.57
CA LYS A 245 35.41 -3.21 22.17
C LYS A 245 34.39 -2.37 21.38
N GLU A 246 34.25 -2.61 20.09
CA GLU A 246 33.42 -1.81 19.19
C GLU A 246 32.57 -2.71 18.29
N TYR A 247 31.35 -2.26 17.98
CA TYR A 247 30.50 -2.92 17.00
C TYR A 247 31.10 -2.79 15.59
N PHE A 248 30.81 -3.78 14.73
CA PHE A 248 31.05 -3.68 13.29
C PHE A 248 30.35 -2.46 12.70
N LEU A 249 30.84 -1.97 11.55
CA LEU A 249 30.17 -0.89 10.83
C LEU A 249 28.74 -1.32 10.46
N HIS A 250 27.75 -0.55 10.88
CA HIS A 250 26.34 -0.86 10.64
C HIS A 250 25.53 0.42 10.42
N ALA A 251 24.39 0.29 9.73
CA ALA A 251 23.46 1.39 9.58
C ALA A 251 22.72 1.67 10.89
N TYR A 252 22.45 2.94 11.15
CA TYR A 252 21.60 3.38 12.25
C TYR A 252 20.16 2.83 12.10
N GLY A 253 19.52 2.50 13.22
CA GLY A 253 18.25 1.79 13.27
C GLY A 253 17.08 2.38 12.48
N PRO A 254 16.84 3.71 12.48
CA PRO A 254 15.59 4.27 11.96
C PRO A 254 15.29 3.96 10.49
N ILE A 255 16.31 3.85 9.63
CA ILE A 255 16.13 3.45 8.23
C ILE A 255 17.43 2.92 7.61
N TYR A 256 17.31 1.84 6.84
CA TYR A 256 18.37 1.35 5.94
C TYR A 256 17.81 0.53 4.78
N ALA A 257 18.58 0.44 3.69
CA ALA A 257 18.24 -0.31 2.49
C ALA A 257 19.31 -1.36 2.16
N LEU A 258 18.86 -2.53 1.71
CA LEU A 258 19.70 -3.62 1.24
C LEU A 258 19.34 -3.92 -0.22
N SER A 259 20.34 -4.10 -1.08
CA SER A 259 20.10 -4.60 -2.44
C SER A 259 19.59 -6.04 -2.46
N ALA A 260 19.00 -6.44 -3.58
CA ALA A 260 18.47 -7.78 -3.79
C ALA A 260 19.49 -8.88 -3.49
N ASP A 261 20.74 -8.76 -3.95
CA ASP A 261 21.78 -9.78 -3.72
C ASP A 261 22.16 -9.91 -2.24
N VAL A 262 22.17 -8.79 -1.51
CA VAL A 262 22.44 -8.79 -0.07
C VAL A 262 21.30 -9.47 0.68
N VAL A 263 20.05 -9.18 0.32
CA VAL A 263 18.88 -9.84 0.91
C VAL A 263 18.84 -11.32 0.53
N MET A 264 19.11 -11.68 -0.73
CA MET A 264 19.21 -13.06 -1.18
C MET A 264 20.23 -13.84 -0.32
N SER A 265 21.42 -13.25 -0.10
CA SER A 265 22.45 -13.84 0.75
C SER A 265 21.96 -14.02 2.19
N LEU A 266 21.27 -13.03 2.76
CA LEU A 266 20.67 -13.11 4.10
C LEU A 266 19.60 -14.21 4.20
N VAL A 267 18.75 -14.34 3.17
CA VAL A 267 17.66 -15.33 3.11
C VAL A 267 18.21 -16.75 2.92
N ALA A 268 19.28 -16.91 2.16
CA ALA A 268 19.94 -18.20 1.89
C ALA A 268 20.63 -18.80 3.14
N LEU A 269 20.87 -17.99 4.19
CA LEU A 269 21.35 -18.51 5.47
C LEU A 269 20.28 -19.42 6.11
N ARG A 270 20.45 -20.74 5.92
CA ARG A 270 19.57 -21.80 6.44
C ARG A 270 19.53 -21.79 7.98
N ASN A 271 18.33 -21.99 8.54
CA ASN A 271 18.08 -22.19 9.99
C ASN A 271 18.91 -23.35 10.62
N ASN A 272 19.54 -24.23 9.83
CA ASN A 272 20.35 -25.36 10.31
C ASN A 272 21.85 -25.08 10.41
N ARG A 273 22.28 -23.83 10.18
CA ARG A 273 23.62 -23.39 10.56
C ARG A 273 23.49 -22.19 11.49
N GLN A 274 23.30 -22.49 12.77
CA GLN A 274 23.90 -21.68 13.84
C GLN A 274 25.45 -21.79 13.81
N VAL A 275 26.05 -21.88 12.62
CA VAL A 275 27.49 -21.86 12.40
C VAL A 275 27.89 -20.40 12.36
N GLY A 276 28.05 -19.84 13.56
CA GLY A 276 29.21 -19.05 13.93
C GLY A 276 29.55 -17.73 13.21
N PHE A 277 28.86 -17.33 12.13
CA PHE A 277 29.27 -16.14 11.37
C PHE A 277 28.24 -15.00 11.28
N VAL A 278 26.95 -15.24 11.52
CA VAL A 278 25.95 -14.14 11.50
C VAL A 278 24.89 -14.23 12.60
N GLN A 279 24.81 -15.32 13.39
CA GLN A 279 24.03 -15.28 14.64
C GLN A 279 24.76 -14.51 15.77
N LYS A 280 26.01 -14.11 15.53
CA LYS A 280 26.79 -13.16 16.34
C LYS A 280 26.82 -11.75 15.74
N SER A 281 26.29 -11.55 14.52
CA SER A 281 26.46 -10.33 13.72
C SER A 281 25.15 -9.68 13.31
N VAL A 282 24.00 -10.35 13.55
CA VAL A 282 22.74 -9.64 13.76
C VAL A 282 22.80 -9.04 15.16
N ILE A 283 23.64 -8.03 15.27
CA ILE A 283 23.65 -7.03 16.34
C ILE A 283 22.19 -6.70 16.64
N HIS A 284 21.82 -6.55 17.91
CA HIS A 284 20.62 -5.81 18.29
C HIS A 284 20.69 -4.41 17.67
N LEU A 285 20.32 -4.32 16.38
CA LEU A 285 20.26 -3.09 15.62
C LEU A 285 19.01 -2.37 16.10
N SER A 286 19.24 -1.42 16.98
CA SER A 286 18.29 -0.40 17.41
C SER A 286 18.99 0.96 17.29
#